data_AF-A0A7J2VEF2-F1
#
_entry.id   AF-A0A7J2VEF2-F1
#
_cell.length_a   1.000
_cell.length_b   1.000
_cell.length_c   1.000
_cell.angle_alpha   90.00
_cell.angle_beta   90.00
_cell.angle_gamma   90.00
#
_symmetry.space_group_name_H-M   'P 1'
#
loop_
_entity.id
_entity.type
_entity.pdbx_description
1 polymer ?
#
loop_
_entity_poly.entity_id
_entity_poly.type
_entity_poly.pdbx_seq_one_letter_code
_entity_poly.pdbx_strand_id
1 'polypeptide(L)'
;MPSDLMLYLKKLGYRLEYSNGEIRVLHEALPLYLKIEFQGRFVHMSIKPGEGFKEAIEDLKDMGEDVEEIVENALSYLNIASLKARQWIEEHGLIPVFKLREGSIEVYEALEEVLEEGEE
;
A
#
# COMPACT_ATOMS: atom_id res chain seq x y z
N MET A 1 11.02 -16.29 -6.54
CA MET A 1 11.03 -15.30 -7.66
C MET A 1 9.80 -14.40 -7.55
N PRO A 2 9.75 -13.21 -8.19
CA PRO A 2 8.61 -12.28 -8.08
C PRO A 2 7.25 -12.92 -8.39
N SER A 3 7.20 -13.80 -9.39
CA SER A 3 6.01 -14.59 -9.77
C SER A 3 5.45 -15.47 -8.65
N ASP A 4 6.33 -16.07 -7.85
CA ASP A 4 5.94 -17.01 -6.79
C ASP A 4 5.33 -16.24 -5.60
N LEU A 5 5.91 -15.08 -5.27
CA LEU A 5 5.36 -14.18 -4.26
C LEU A 5 3.97 -13.68 -4.69
N MET A 6 3.81 -13.30 -5.97
CA MET A 6 2.50 -12.90 -6.49
C MET A 6 1.47 -14.02 -6.38
N LEU A 7 1.84 -15.26 -6.72
CA LEU A 7 0.93 -16.39 -6.60
C LEU A 7 0.55 -16.66 -5.14
N TYR A 8 1.51 -16.58 -4.23
CA TYR A 8 1.28 -16.72 -2.79
C TYR A 8 0.30 -15.65 -2.28
N LEU A 9 0.54 -14.37 -2.58
CA LEU A 9 -0.32 -13.27 -2.15
C LEU A 9 -1.73 -13.36 -2.78
N LYS A 10 -1.85 -13.74 -4.07
CA LYS A 10 -3.17 -14.00 -4.69
C LYS A 10 -3.94 -15.10 -3.98
N LYS A 11 -3.28 -16.18 -3.56
CA LYS A 11 -3.93 -17.27 -2.80
C LYS A 11 -4.44 -16.83 -1.43
N LEU A 12 -3.87 -15.77 -0.86
CA LEU A 12 -4.35 -15.14 0.38
C LEU A 12 -5.49 -14.15 0.15
N GLY A 13 -5.91 -13.94 -1.10
CA GLY A 13 -7.03 -13.06 -1.45
C GLY A 13 -6.62 -11.63 -1.85
N TYR A 14 -5.32 -11.32 -1.91
CA TYR A 14 -4.87 -9.98 -2.27
C TYR A 14 -5.05 -9.69 -3.77
N ARG A 15 -5.55 -8.49 -4.09
CA ARG A 15 -5.54 -7.96 -5.45
C ARG A 15 -4.15 -7.43 -5.79
N LEU A 16 -3.58 -7.91 -6.90
CA LEU A 16 -2.21 -7.60 -7.28
C LEU A 16 -2.11 -7.06 -8.71
N GLU A 17 -1.17 -6.14 -8.90
CA GLU A 17 -0.68 -5.70 -10.20
C GLU A 17 0.84 -5.90 -10.29
N TYR A 18 1.33 -6.04 -11.53
CA TYR A 18 2.75 -6.05 -11.81
C TYR A 18 3.02 -5.06 -12.95
N SER A 19 3.80 -4.04 -12.66
CA SER A 19 4.16 -2.99 -13.62
C SER A 19 5.58 -2.54 -13.32
N ASN A 20 6.34 -2.15 -14.34
CA ASN A 20 7.69 -1.56 -14.17
C ASN A 20 8.66 -2.35 -13.25
N GLY A 21 8.54 -3.67 -13.17
CA GLY A 21 9.40 -4.51 -12.35
C GLY A 21 8.99 -4.64 -10.87
N GLU A 22 7.90 -3.99 -10.45
CA GLU A 22 7.38 -4.00 -9.08
C GLU A 22 6.05 -4.74 -8.97
N ILE A 23 5.83 -5.40 -7.83
CA ILE A 23 4.52 -5.95 -7.46
C ILE A 23 3.80 -4.87 -6.65
N ARG A 24 2.53 -4.62 -6.97
CA ARG A 24 1.65 -3.74 -6.20
C ARG A 24 0.54 -4.57 -5.57
N VAL A 25 0.43 -4.57 -4.25
CA VAL A 25 -0.73 -5.12 -3.54
C VAL A 25 -1.70 -3.98 -3.32
N LEU A 26 -2.84 -4.02 -4.01
CA LEU A 26 -3.81 -2.93 -4.01
C LEU A 26 -4.75 -3.03 -2.81
N HIS A 27 -5.13 -1.88 -2.25
CA HIS A 27 -6.33 -1.78 -1.42
C HIS A 27 -7.59 -1.83 -2.31
N GLU A 28 -8.70 -2.31 -1.77
CA GLU A 28 -9.90 -2.57 -2.57
C GLU A 28 -10.70 -1.30 -2.89
N ALA A 29 -10.77 -0.37 -1.93
CA ALA A 29 -11.63 0.81 -2.00
C ALA A 29 -10.87 2.12 -2.16
N LEU A 30 -9.58 2.15 -1.79
CA LEU A 30 -8.77 3.37 -1.86
C LEU A 30 -7.63 3.17 -2.85
N PRO A 31 -7.22 4.21 -3.59
CA PRO A 31 -6.01 4.22 -4.40
C PRO A 31 -4.75 4.20 -3.51
N LEU A 32 -4.55 3.12 -2.76
CA LEU A 32 -3.39 2.86 -1.93
C LEU A 32 -2.85 1.48 -2.27
N TYR A 33 -1.53 1.31 -2.21
CA TYR A 33 -0.93 0.02 -2.46
C TYR A 33 0.37 -0.21 -1.69
N LEU A 34 0.65 -1.48 -1.39
CA LEU A 34 1.98 -1.91 -0.96
C LEU A 34 2.81 -2.19 -2.22
N LYS A 35 3.85 -1.39 -2.42
CA LYS A 35 4.87 -1.57 -3.43
C LYS A 35 5.93 -2.56 -2.96
N ILE A 36 6.28 -3.55 -3.80
CA ILE A 36 7.31 -4.55 -3.53
C ILE A 36 8.29 -4.61 -4.72
N GLU A 37 9.56 -4.32 -4.47
CA GLU A 37 10.64 -4.28 -5.46
C GLU A 37 11.76 -5.25 -5.13
N PHE A 38 12.25 -5.98 -6.13
CA PHE A 38 13.37 -6.89 -5.99
C PHE A 38 14.67 -6.24 -6.47
N GLN A 39 15.66 -6.12 -5.59
CA GLN A 39 17.00 -5.60 -5.87
C GLN A 39 18.06 -6.62 -5.43
N GLY A 40 18.37 -7.56 -6.34
CA GLY A 40 19.23 -8.70 -6.03
C GLY A 40 18.60 -9.59 -4.95
N ARG A 41 19.26 -9.70 -3.79
CA ARG A 41 18.72 -10.44 -2.63
C ARG A 41 17.82 -9.61 -1.72
N PHE A 42 17.77 -8.30 -1.93
CA PHE A 42 16.97 -7.39 -1.11
C PHE A 42 15.60 -7.20 -1.74
N VAL A 43 14.56 -7.20 -0.90
CA VAL A 43 13.18 -6.97 -1.32
C VAL A 43 12.65 -5.77 -0.55
N HIS A 44 12.47 -4.66 -1.25
CA HIS A 44 12.02 -3.39 -0.68
C HIS A 44 10.50 -3.35 -0.65
N MET A 45 9.94 -2.95 0.48
CA MET A 45 8.50 -2.84 0.69
C MET A 45 8.13 -1.46 1.24
N SER A 46 7.21 -0.77 0.59
CA SER A 46 6.71 0.55 1.02
C SER A 46 5.23 0.71 0.66
N ILE A 47 4.47 1.39 1.51
CA ILE A 47 3.10 1.82 1.17
C ILE A 47 3.19 3.09 0.33
N LYS A 48 2.33 3.23 -0.67
CA LYS A 48 2.27 4.40 -1.54
C LYS A 48 0.83 4.78 -1.86
N PRO A 49 0.51 6.09 -1.94
CA PRO A 49 -0.68 6.55 -2.62
C PRO A 49 -0.56 6.29 -4.12
N GLY A 50 -1.65 5.83 -4.71
CA GLY A 50 -1.85 5.69 -6.14
C GLY A 50 -2.36 6.96 -6.78
N GLU A 51 -2.43 6.94 -8.11
CA GLU A 51 -3.10 8.00 -8.86
C GLU A 51 -4.56 8.10 -8.45
N GLY A 52 -5.07 9.33 -8.30
CA GLY A 52 -6.43 9.60 -7.87
C GLY A 52 -6.68 9.41 -6.36
N PHE A 53 -5.64 9.17 -5.54
CA PHE A 53 -5.84 9.05 -4.09
C PHE A 53 -6.52 10.29 -3.49
N LYS A 54 -6.02 11.49 -3.82
CA LYS A 54 -6.59 12.76 -3.34
C LYS A 54 -8.04 12.94 -3.77
N GLU A 55 -8.33 12.77 -5.06
CA GLU A 55 -9.68 12.82 -5.63
C GLU A 55 -10.63 11.85 -4.92
N ALA A 56 -10.18 10.63 -4.62
CA ALA A 56 -10.99 9.65 -3.88
C ALA A 56 -11.25 10.07 -2.43
N ILE A 57 -10.30 10.75 -1.77
CA ILE A 57 -10.49 11.29 -0.42
C ILE A 57 -11.46 12.48 -0.43
N GLU A 58 -11.35 13.37 -1.42
CA GLU A 58 -12.30 14.48 -1.64
C GLU A 58 -13.73 13.94 -1.84
N ASP A 59 -13.92 12.97 -2.73
CA ASP A 59 -15.22 12.35 -2.99
C ASP A 59 -15.81 11.74 -1.70
N LEU A 60 -15.00 11.03 -0.90
CA LEU A 60 -15.45 10.43 0.36
C LEU A 60 -15.80 11.50 1.41
N LYS A 61 -15.01 12.57 1.50
CA LYS A 61 -15.28 13.72 2.38
C LYS A 61 -16.59 14.40 2.00
N ASP A 62 -16.83 14.64 0.71
CA ASP A 62 -18.08 15.24 0.21
C ASP A 62 -19.31 14.36 0.46
N MET A 63 -19.12 13.04 0.53
CA MET A 63 -20.14 12.08 0.93
C MET A 63 -20.39 12.04 2.44
N GLY A 64 -19.57 12.73 3.25
CA GLY A 64 -19.66 12.77 4.70
C GLY A 64 -19.12 11.51 5.40
N GLU A 65 -18.25 10.75 4.73
CA GLU A 65 -17.60 9.57 5.29
C GLU A 65 -16.42 9.97 6.21
N ASP A 66 -16.10 9.10 7.17
CA ASP A 66 -14.92 9.28 8.03
C ASP A 66 -13.65 8.86 7.28
N VAL A 67 -13.06 9.81 6.56
CA VAL A 67 -11.88 9.57 5.73
C VAL A 67 -10.66 9.14 6.54
N GLU A 68 -10.51 9.63 7.78
CA GLU A 68 -9.41 9.25 8.65
C GLU A 68 -9.52 7.77 9.02
N GLU A 69 -10.70 7.33 9.47
CA GLU A 69 -10.96 5.92 9.80
C GLU A 69 -10.75 5.01 8.57
N ILE A 70 -11.21 5.43 7.38
CA ILE A 70 -11.04 4.66 6.14
C ILE A 70 -9.56 4.52 5.78
N VAL A 71 -8.78 5.60 5.88
CA VAL A 71 -7.33 5.58 5.60
C VAL A 71 -6.60 4.70 6.62
N GLU A 72 -6.91 4.81 7.91
CA GLU A 72 -6.31 3.97 8.95
C GLU A 72 -6.57 2.48 8.70
N ASN A 73 -7.81 2.13 8.34
CA ASN A 73 -8.19 0.76 8.00
C ASN A 73 -7.42 0.25 6.77
N ALA A 74 -7.26 1.08 5.74
CA ALA A 74 -6.50 0.74 4.54
C ALA A 74 -5.00 0.55 4.83
N LEU A 75 -4.40 1.41 5.65
CA LEU A 75 -3.01 1.28 6.11
C LEU A 75 -2.82 0.00 6.94
N SER A 76 -3.76 -0.33 7.81
CA SER A 76 -3.75 -1.58 8.58
C SER A 76 -3.79 -2.81 7.67
N TYR A 77 -4.67 -2.82 6.67
CA TYR A 77 -4.74 -3.89 5.66
C TYR A 77 -3.41 -4.09 4.92
N LEU A 78 -2.79 -3.00 4.45
CA LEU A 78 -1.53 -3.06 3.71
C LEU A 78 -0.35 -3.45 4.62
N ASN A 79 -0.38 -3.05 5.89
CA ASN A 79 0.58 -3.52 6.89
C ASN A 79 0.48 -5.03 7.09
N ILE A 80 -0.73 -5.59 7.20
CA ILE A 80 -0.93 -7.04 7.28
C ILE A 80 -0.39 -7.74 6.02
N ALA A 81 -0.68 -7.20 4.83
CA ALA A 81 -0.14 -7.72 3.58
C ALA A 81 1.39 -7.74 3.56
N SER A 82 2.02 -6.69 4.07
CA SER A 82 3.49 -6.58 4.15
C SER A 82 4.09 -7.65 5.07
N LEU A 83 3.43 -7.99 6.19
CA LEU A 83 3.88 -9.04 7.11
C LEU A 83 3.77 -10.42 6.46
N LYS A 84 2.73 -10.67 5.65
CA LYS A 84 2.60 -11.91 4.89
C LYS A 84 3.66 -12.03 3.81
N ALA A 85 3.91 -10.93 3.07
CA ALA A 85 4.98 -10.88 2.06
C ALA A 85 6.35 -11.10 2.71
N ARG A 86 6.62 -10.46 3.84
CA ARG A 86 7.84 -10.62 4.62
C ARG A 86 8.15 -12.06 4.95
N GLN A 87 7.17 -12.73 5.57
CA GLN A 87 7.33 -14.10 6.00
C GLN A 87 7.77 -14.98 4.82
N TRP A 88 7.07 -14.83 3.69
CA TRP A 88 7.42 -15.53 2.47
C TRP A 88 8.83 -15.18 1.97
N ILE A 89 9.21 -13.90 1.95
CA ILE A 89 10.53 -13.42 1.53
C ILE A 89 11.64 -14.05 2.37
N GLU A 90 11.49 -14.05 3.70
CA GLU A 90 12.45 -14.62 4.65
C GLU A 90 12.56 -16.16 4.48
N GLU A 91 11.43 -16.85 4.31
CA GLU A 91 11.37 -18.31 4.07
C GLU A 91 12.09 -18.72 2.77
N HIS A 92 12.23 -17.80 1.81
CA HIS A 92 12.91 -18.04 0.53
C HIS A 92 14.35 -17.50 0.51
N GLY A 93 14.91 -17.13 1.67
CA GLY A 93 16.31 -16.72 1.81
C GLY A 93 16.63 -15.31 1.27
N LEU A 94 15.59 -14.47 1.09
CA LEU A 94 15.73 -13.09 0.68
C LEU A 94 15.70 -12.15 1.90
N ILE A 95 16.16 -10.91 1.73
CA ILE A 95 16.28 -9.92 2.81
C ILE A 95 15.19 -8.84 2.63
N PRO A 96 14.15 -8.80 3.48
CA PRO A 96 13.15 -7.75 3.42
C PRO A 96 13.71 -6.41 3.94
N VAL A 97 13.41 -5.32 3.23
CA VAL A 97 13.72 -3.95 3.62
C VAL A 97 12.42 -3.16 3.74
N PHE A 98 12.09 -2.69 4.93
CA PHE A 98 10.82 -2.03 5.22
C PHE A 98 10.92 -0.51 5.25
N LYS A 99 10.01 0.13 4.52
CA LYS A 99 9.77 1.58 4.54
C LYS A 99 8.28 1.88 4.73
N LEU A 100 7.61 1.09 5.57
CA LEU A 100 6.16 1.23 5.78
C LEU A 100 5.83 2.51 6.52
N ARG A 101 6.61 2.88 7.56
CA ARG A 101 6.38 4.11 8.33
C ARG A 101 6.52 5.36 7.46
N GLU A 102 7.56 5.41 6.63
CA GLU A 102 7.74 6.49 5.64
C GLU A 102 6.53 6.55 4.68
N GLY A 103 6.11 5.39 4.16
CA GLY A 103 4.93 5.31 3.30
C GLY A 103 3.62 5.73 3.98
N SER A 104 3.43 5.42 5.26
CA SER A 104 2.26 5.89 6.03
C SER A 104 2.29 7.40 6.20
N ILE A 105 3.44 7.98 6.49
CA ILE A 105 3.60 9.45 6.59
C ILE A 105 3.20 10.11 5.27
N GLU A 106 3.68 9.62 4.14
CA GLU A 106 3.30 10.15 2.82
C GLU A 106 1.78 10.09 2.57
N VAL A 107 1.10 9.05 3.07
CA VAL A 107 -0.36 8.93 2.96
C VAL A 107 -1.08 9.94 3.86
N TYR A 108 -0.60 10.14 5.10
CA TYR A 108 -1.17 11.15 5.99
C TYR A 108 -0.92 12.57 5.50
N GLU A 109 0.26 12.87 4.97
CA GLU A 109 0.55 14.17 4.35
C GLU A 109 -0.41 14.45 3.18
N ALA A 110 -0.64 13.45 2.31
CA ALA A 110 -1.59 13.59 1.22
C ALA A 110 -3.06 13.74 1.68
N LEU A 111 -3.42 13.12 2.82
CA LEU A 111 -4.73 13.28 3.46
C LEU A 111 -4.87 14.70 4.05
N GLU A 112 -3.87 15.17 4.80
CA GLU A 112 -3.84 16.51 5.42
C GLU A 112 -4.00 17.60 4.36
N GLU A 113 -3.28 17.50 3.23
CA GLU A 113 -3.41 18.45 2.12
C GLU A 113 -4.87 18.59 1.63
N VAL A 114 -5.61 17.48 1.51
CA VAL A 114 -7.03 17.49 1.08
C VAL A 114 -7.97 18.04 2.17
N LEU A 115 -7.64 17.81 3.43
CA LEU A 115 -8.44 18.31 4.54
C LEU A 115 -8.28 19.83 4.68
N GLU A 116 -7.06 20.35 4.56
CA GLU A 116 -6.72 21.78 4.65
C GLU A 116 -7.24 22.59 3.46
N GLU A 117 -7.23 22.06 2.23
CA GLU A 117 -7.74 22.76 1.04
C GLU A 117 -9.25 23.08 1.11
N GLY A 118 -10.00 22.46 2.03
CA GLY A 118 -11.42 22.75 2.26
C GLY A 118 -11.70 23.84 3.29
N GLU A 119 -10.67 24.43 3.92
CA GLU A 119 -10.81 25.46 4.97
C GLU A 119 -10.57 26.90 4.48
N GLU A 120 -10.36 27.13 3.17
CA GLU A 120 -10.29 28.47 2.54
C GLU A 120 -11.62 28.94 1.91
#